data_AF-A0A059NVK0-F1
#
_entry.id   AF-A0A059NVK0-F1
#
_cell.length_a   1.000
_cell.length_b   1.000
_cell.length_c   1.000
_cell.angle_alpha   90.00
_cell.angle_beta   90.00
_cell.angle_gamma   90.00
#
_symmetry.space_group_name_H-M   'P 1'
#
loop_
_entity.id
_entity.type
_entity.pdbx_description
1 polymer ?
#
loop_
_entity_poly.entity_id
_entity_poly.type
_entity_poly.pdbx_seq_one_letter_code
_entity_poly.pdbx_strand_id
1 'polypeptide(L)'
;MSHRASSGNHLLFITEPGGHIIEEGQTVDLTEKYPAGIDVSPYYTIRVAGGNRVVSEGAVMFKLIMKIDRVSFLTLDQMTLYPGEKFNRTYNVPGEGIGIKAEAEKGAGVDAVDLAVFGFKF
;
A
#
# COMPACT_ATOMS: atom_id res chain seq x y z
N MET A 1 -37.23 11.40 8.10
CA MET A 1 -36.12 11.36 7.12
C MET A 1 -34.82 11.10 7.86
N SER A 2 -34.31 9.87 7.80
CA SER A 2 -33.04 9.49 8.45
C SER A 2 -31.93 9.62 7.40
N HIS A 3 -31.05 10.60 7.56
CA HIS A 3 -29.75 10.59 6.89
C HIS A 3 -28.94 9.42 7.46
N ARG A 4 -28.99 8.27 6.79
CA ARG A 4 -27.89 7.32 6.88
C ARG A 4 -26.71 7.97 6.17
N ALA A 5 -25.86 8.68 6.90
CA ALA A 5 -24.49 8.88 6.45
C ALA A 5 -23.91 7.47 6.24
N SER A 6 -23.77 7.03 4.97
CA SER A 6 -23.02 5.83 4.64
C SER A 6 -21.57 6.13 5.04
N SER A 7 -21.19 5.72 6.25
CA SER A 7 -19.99 6.23 6.91
C SER A 7 -18.72 5.88 6.13
N GLY A 8 -18.09 6.91 5.60
CA GLY A 8 -16.69 7.22 5.88
C GLY A 8 -15.65 6.50 5.06
N ASN A 9 -15.50 5.17 5.13
CA ASN A 9 -14.33 4.46 4.60
C ASN A 9 -14.68 3.46 3.49
N HIS A 10 -13.98 3.52 2.38
CA HIS A 10 -14.16 2.66 1.21
C HIS A 10 -12.88 1.84 1.01
N LEU A 11 -13.00 0.52 0.89
CA LEU A 11 -11.87 -0.33 0.51
C LEU A 11 -11.53 -0.06 -0.96
N LEU A 12 -10.30 0.35 -1.24
CA LEU A 12 -9.82 0.65 -2.59
C LEU A 12 -8.95 -0.48 -3.15
N PHE A 13 -8.17 -1.12 -2.28
CA PHE A 13 -7.24 -2.16 -2.67
C PHE A 13 -6.92 -3.08 -1.50
N ILE A 14 -6.71 -4.37 -1.79
CA ILE A 14 -6.14 -5.34 -0.86
C ILE A 14 -5.34 -6.38 -1.63
N THR A 15 -4.23 -6.85 -1.07
CA THR A 15 -3.50 -8.02 -1.58
C THR A 15 -4.34 -9.29 -1.47
N GLU A 16 -4.04 -10.29 -2.30
CA GLU A 16 -4.75 -11.57 -2.27
C GLU A 16 -4.54 -12.31 -0.94
N PRO A 17 -5.50 -13.16 -0.52
CA PRO A 17 -5.34 -13.99 0.66
C PRO A 17 -4.08 -14.86 0.54
N GLY A 18 -3.22 -14.82 1.56
CA GLY A 18 -1.92 -15.49 1.51
C GLY A 18 -0.74 -14.53 1.44
N GLY A 19 -1.01 -13.25 1.14
CA GLY A 19 0.01 -12.23 1.02
C GLY A 19 0.67 -12.28 -0.37
N HIS A 20 1.30 -11.18 -0.74
CA HIS A 20 2.10 -11.10 -1.95
C HIS A 20 3.51 -11.61 -1.65
N ILE A 21 4.00 -12.54 -2.45
CA ILE A 21 5.34 -13.13 -2.29
C ILE A 21 6.38 -12.25 -2.99
N ILE A 22 7.51 -12.05 -2.33
CA ILE A 22 8.63 -11.26 -2.84
C ILE A 22 9.90 -12.10 -2.65
N GLU A 23 10.59 -12.39 -3.74
CA GLU A 23 11.89 -13.07 -3.70
C GLU A 23 13.00 -12.12 -3.22
N GLU A 24 14.05 -12.65 -2.61
CA GLU A 24 15.15 -11.83 -2.07
C GLU A 24 15.72 -10.81 -3.08
N GLY A 25 15.95 -9.60 -2.60
CA GLY A 25 16.49 -8.51 -3.40
C GLY A 25 15.59 -8.02 -4.55
N GLN A 26 14.36 -8.55 -4.69
CA GLN A 26 13.42 -8.06 -5.69
C GLN A 26 12.66 -6.83 -5.21
N THR A 27 12.34 -5.96 -6.17
CA THR A 27 11.35 -4.90 -6.00
C THR A 27 10.12 -5.25 -6.82
N VAL A 28 8.97 -5.32 -6.16
CA VAL A 28 7.69 -5.63 -6.79
C VAL A 28 6.72 -4.44 -6.65
N ASP A 29 5.97 -4.15 -7.70
CA ASP A 29 4.86 -3.20 -7.65
C ASP A 29 3.61 -3.94 -7.18
N LEU A 30 3.25 -3.77 -5.90
CA LEU A 30 2.07 -4.39 -5.32
C LEU A 30 0.76 -3.90 -5.96
N THR A 31 0.84 -2.76 -6.66
CA THR A 31 -0.26 -2.13 -7.37
C THR A 31 -0.14 -2.25 -8.89
N GLU A 32 0.62 -3.21 -9.40
CA GLU A 32 0.87 -3.40 -10.85
C GLU A 32 -0.41 -3.44 -11.71
N LYS A 33 -1.50 -4.00 -11.17
CA LYS A 33 -2.82 -4.07 -11.83
C LYS A 33 -3.44 -2.68 -12.07
N TYR A 34 -2.86 -1.63 -11.48
CA TYR A 34 -3.25 -0.23 -11.59
C TYR A 34 -2.09 0.61 -12.14
N PRO A 35 -1.90 0.67 -13.47
CA PRO A 35 -0.79 1.41 -14.08
C PRO A 35 -0.74 2.90 -13.69
N ALA A 36 -1.92 3.52 -13.54
CA ALA A 36 -2.07 4.90 -13.05
C ALA A 36 -2.02 5.02 -11.51
N GLY A 37 -1.86 3.91 -10.79
CA GLY A 37 -2.05 3.81 -9.34
C GLY A 37 -3.52 3.56 -8.97
N ILE A 38 -3.74 3.24 -7.70
CA ILE A 38 -5.08 3.18 -7.12
C ILE A 38 -5.63 4.61 -7.14
N ASP A 39 -6.80 4.82 -7.75
CA ASP A 39 -7.44 6.14 -7.80
C ASP A 39 -7.87 6.57 -6.40
N VAL A 40 -7.25 7.66 -5.94
CA VAL A 40 -7.48 8.25 -4.62
C VAL A 40 -8.06 9.67 -4.72
N SER A 41 -8.17 10.21 -5.95
CA SER A 41 -8.69 11.55 -6.23
C SER A 41 -10.10 11.84 -5.65
N PRO A 42 -11.03 10.88 -5.52
CA PRO A 42 -12.36 11.17 -4.98
C PRO A 42 -12.44 11.27 -3.45
N TYR A 43 -11.32 11.08 -2.74
CA TYR A 43 -11.28 10.97 -1.28
C TYR A 43 -10.58 12.18 -0.66
N TYR A 44 -10.81 12.41 0.63
CA TYR A 44 -10.12 13.44 1.41
C TYR A 44 -8.83 12.90 2.03
N THR A 45 -8.90 11.68 2.56
CA THR A 45 -7.76 10.99 3.15
C THR A 45 -7.73 9.55 2.67
N ILE A 46 -6.54 8.96 2.71
CA ILE A 46 -6.34 7.53 2.51
C ILE A 46 -5.71 6.92 3.75
N ARG A 47 -6.12 5.72 4.09
CA ARG A 47 -5.48 4.88 5.10
C ARG A 47 -4.79 3.72 4.39
N VAL A 48 -3.50 3.59 4.62
CA VAL A 48 -2.71 2.47 4.13
C VAL A 48 -2.31 1.63 5.34
N ALA A 49 -2.71 0.36 5.31
CA ALA A 49 -2.33 -0.64 6.29
C ALA A 49 -1.57 -1.74 5.58
N GLY A 50 -0.44 -2.15 6.15
CA GLY A 50 0.36 -3.22 5.57
C GLY A 50 1.21 -3.90 6.63
N GLY A 51 1.83 -5.00 6.25
CA GLY A 51 2.66 -5.75 7.16
C GLY A 51 3.58 -6.71 6.44
N ASN A 52 4.72 -6.95 7.08
CA ASN A 52 5.60 -8.04 6.73
C ASN A 52 5.18 -9.26 7.57
N ARG A 53 4.86 -10.38 6.93
CA ARG A 53 4.34 -11.55 7.66
C ARG A 53 5.44 -12.16 8.53
N VAL A 54 5.00 -12.92 9.55
CA VAL A 54 5.92 -13.61 10.46
C VAL A 54 6.71 -14.72 9.75
N VAL A 55 6.19 -15.23 8.63
CA VAL A 55 6.83 -16.28 7.83
C VAL A 55 7.91 -15.76 6.89
N SER A 56 8.02 -14.44 6.74
CA SER A 56 9.04 -13.80 5.91
C SER A 56 10.42 -14.01 6.51
N GLU A 57 11.42 -14.14 5.64
CA GLU A 57 12.78 -14.46 6.05
C GLU A 57 13.65 -13.18 6.20
N GLY A 58 13.20 -12.03 5.69
CA GLY A 58 13.92 -10.76 5.70
C GLY A 58 13.09 -9.51 5.99
N ALA A 59 13.78 -8.38 6.05
CA ALA A 59 13.13 -7.07 6.13
C ALA A 59 12.60 -6.65 4.76
N VAL A 60 11.40 -6.04 4.74
CA VAL A 60 10.78 -5.53 3.50
C VAL A 60 10.57 -4.03 3.61
N MET A 61 11.06 -3.29 2.63
CA MET A 61 10.84 -1.86 2.50
C MET A 61 9.63 -1.57 1.61
N PHE A 62 8.62 -0.92 2.17
CA PHE A 62 7.47 -0.39 1.45
C PHE A 62 7.74 1.05 1.01
N LYS A 63 7.44 1.36 -0.25
CA LYS A 63 7.53 2.70 -0.84
C LYS A 63 6.15 3.09 -1.37
N LEU A 64 5.57 4.14 -0.80
CA LEU A 64 4.32 4.73 -1.26
C LEU A 64 4.66 5.85 -2.24
N ILE A 65 4.11 5.81 -3.45
CA ILE A 65 4.47 6.68 -4.57
C ILE A 65 3.24 7.44 -5.04
N MET A 66 3.30 8.76 -5.03
CA MET A 66 2.26 9.65 -5.56
C MET A 66 2.26 9.59 -7.09
N LYS A 67 1.08 9.45 -7.68
CA LYS A 67 0.88 9.55 -9.12
C LYS A 67 -0.02 10.73 -9.46
N ILE A 68 0.42 11.54 -10.42
CA ILE A 68 -0.28 12.71 -10.96
C ILE A 68 -0.23 12.57 -12.48
N ASP A 69 -1.34 12.78 -13.19
CA ASP A 69 -1.43 12.61 -14.64
C ASP A 69 -0.97 11.21 -15.10
N ARG A 70 -1.20 10.19 -14.26
CA ARG A 70 -0.77 8.79 -14.46
C ARG A 70 0.74 8.57 -14.49
N VAL A 71 1.55 9.57 -14.13
CA VAL A 71 3.01 9.48 -14.05
C VAL A 71 3.42 9.36 -12.58
N SER A 72 4.45 8.55 -12.31
CA SER A 72 5.07 8.50 -10.98
C SER A 72 5.75 9.83 -10.69
N PHE A 73 5.25 10.56 -9.71
CA PHE A 73 5.68 11.92 -9.44
C PHE A 73 6.76 11.94 -8.35
N LEU A 74 6.41 11.54 -7.12
CA LEU A 74 7.28 11.61 -5.95
C LEU A 74 6.92 10.52 -4.93
N THR A 75 7.87 10.17 -4.07
CA THR A 75 7.62 9.28 -2.92
C THR A 75 6.83 10.03 -1.84
N LEU A 76 5.71 9.46 -1.41
CA LEU A 76 4.89 9.96 -0.30
C LEU A 76 5.51 9.57 1.05
N ASP A 77 5.87 8.30 1.20
CA ASP A 77 6.42 7.73 2.43
C ASP A 77 7.25 6.48 2.10
N GLN A 78 8.21 6.14 2.96
CA GLN A 78 8.90 4.86 2.93
C GLN A 78 9.07 4.31 4.34
N MET A 79 8.99 3.00 4.47
CA MET A 79 9.19 2.31 5.74
C MET A 79 9.70 0.90 5.53
N THR A 80 10.62 0.49 6.38
CA THR A 80 11.10 -0.89 6.46
C THR A 80 10.38 -1.59 7.58
N LEU A 81 9.88 -2.79 7.31
CA LEU A 81 9.23 -3.67 8.28
C LEU A 81 10.02 -4.97 8.40
N TYR A 82 10.33 -5.36 9.62
CA TYR A 82 10.89 -6.68 9.93
C TYR A 82 9.77 -7.75 10.00
N PRO A 83 10.10 -9.04 9.89
CA PRO A 83 9.10 -10.11 9.95
C PRO A 83 8.17 -10.00 11.16
N GLY A 84 6.87 -9.99 10.91
CA GLY A 84 5.81 -9.84 11.92
C GLY A 84 5.39 -8.39 12.20
N GLU A 85 6.15 -7.39 11.74
CA GLU A 85 5.80 -5.99 11.92
C GLU A 85 4.69 -5.52 10.97
N LYS A 86 3.94 -4.52 11.44
CA LYS A 86 2.77 -3.96 10.76
C LYS A 86 2.75 -2.46 10.90
N PHE A 87 2.17 -1.79 9.90
CA PHE A 87 1.87 -0.37 9.98
C PHE A 87 0.41 -0.10 9.63
N ASN A 88 -0.08 1.03 10.12
CA ASN A 88 -1.38 1.58 9.78
C ASN A 88 -1.26 3.11 9.83
N ARG A 89 -1.25 3.75 8.66
CA ARG A 89 -0.99 5.19 8.52
C ARG A 89 -2.10 5.84 7.70
N THR A 90 -2.43 7.08 8.07
CA THR A 90 -3.41 7.89 7.35
C THR A 90 -2.69 9.08 6.72
N TYR A 91 -2.99 9.35 5.46
CA TYR A 91 -2.43 10.44 4.66
C TYR A 91 -3.56 11.29 4.11
N ASN A 92 -3.34 12.60 3.99
CA ASN A 92 -4.18 13.42 3.12
C ASN A 92 -3.99 12.95 1.68
N VAL A 93 -5.03 13.03 0.85
CA VAL A 93 -4.93 12.57 -0.54
C VAL A 93 -3.79 13.31 -1.25
N PRO A 94 -2.78 12.56 -1.73
CA PRO A 94 -1.49 13.13 -2.11
C PRO A 94 -1.40 13.53 -3.60
N GLY A 95 -2.44 13.27 -4.38
CA GLY A 95 -2.47 13.39 -5.84
C GLY A 95 -3.70 12.68 -6.40
N GLU A 96 -3.62 12.25 -7.65
CA GLU A 96 -4.73 11.53 -8.30
C GLU A 96 -4.69 10.03 -8.00
N GLY A 97 -3.48 9.46 -7.96
CA GLY A 97 -3.25 8.04 -7.73
C GLY A 97 -2.19 7.76 -6.67
N ILE A 98 -2.25 6.58 -6.07
CA ILE A 98 -1.18 6.04 -5.23
C ILE A 98 -0.68 4.70 -5.80
N GLY A 99 0.63 4.59 -6.02
CA GLY A 99 1.32 3.34 -6.30
C GLY A 99 2.08 2.86 -5.07
N ILE A 100 2.20 1.54 -4.88
CA ILE A 100 2.88 0.98 -3.71
C ILE A 100 3.83 -0.11 -4.18
N LYS A 101 5.11 0.06 -3.87
CA LYS A 101 6.16 -0.93 -4.14
C LYS A 101 6.65 -1.53 -2.85
N ALA A 102 7.09 -2.78 -2.91
CA ALA A 102 7.76 -3.46 -1.83
C ALA A 102 9.10 -4.02 -2.34
N GLU A 103 10.14 -3.86 -1.53
CA GLU A 103 11.51 -4.26 -1.84
C GLU A 103 12.02 -5.17 -0.73
N ALA A 104 12.34 -6.42 -1.08
CA ALA A 104 12.88 -7.42 -0.15
C ALA A 104 14.37 -7.22 0.06
N GLU A 105 14.83 -7.44 1.29
CA GLU A 105 16.25 -7.45 1.62
C GLU A 105 16.99 -8.55 0.84
N LYS A 106 18.22 -8.26 0.42
CA LYS A 106 19.03 -9.22 -0.33
C LYS A 106 19.73 -10.19 0.61
N GLY A 107 19.67 -11.50 0.33
CA GLY A 107 20.35 -12.53 1.11
C GLY A 107 19.52 -13.08 2.26
N ALA A 108 18.27 -12.64 2.41
CA ALA A 108 17.38 -13.04 3.49
C ALA A 108 16.42 -14.15 3.08
N GLY A 109 16.19 -14.39 1.78
CA GLY A 109 15.30 -15.43 1.26
C GLY A 109 13.93 -14.91 0.82
N VAL A 110 12.85 -15.65 1.08
CA VAL A 110 11.50 -15.33 0.55
C VAL A 110 10.65 -14.59 1.58
N ASP A 111 10.07 -13.47 1.16
CA ASP A 111 9.20 -12.63 1.99
C ASP A 111 7.74 -12.69 1.54
N ALA A 112 6.82 -12.51 2.49
CA ALA A 112 5.39 -12.43 2.24
C ALA A 112 4.79 -11.17 2.89
N VAL A 113 4.10 -10.35 2.11
CA VAL A 113 3.54 -9.07 2.58
C VAL A 113 2.03 -8.96 2.39
N ASP A 114 1.37 -8.26 3.29
CA ASP A 114 -0.03 -7.86 3.14
C ASP A 114 -0.13 -6.34 2.99
N LEU A 115 -1.09 -5.89 2.19
CA LEU A 115 -1.37 -4.47 1.99
C LEU A 115 -2.87 -4.25 1.77
N ALA A 116 -3.42 -3.22 2.39
CA ALA A 116 -4.77 -2.74 2.20
C ALA A 116 -4.79 -1.20 2.15
N VAL A 117 -5.58 -0.65 1.23
CA VAL A 117 -5.78 0.79 1.06
C VAL A 117 -7.26 1.12 1.18
N PHE A 118 -7.58 2.10 2.01
CA PHE A 118 -8.93 2.62 2.21
C PHE A 118 -8.97 4.10 1.89
N GLY A 119 -10.04 4.57 1.27
CA GLY A 119 -10.31 5.98 1.00
C GLY A 119 -11.44 6.51 1.87
N PHE A 120 -11.26 7.69 2.44
CA PHE A 120 -12.27 8.35 3.26
C PHE A 120 -12.93 9.55 2.57
N LYS A 121 -14.26 9.57 2.52
CA LYS A 121 -15.07 10.70 2.02
C LYS A 121 -16.41 10.81 2.77
N PHE A 122 -16.98 12.02 2.82
CA PHE A 122 -18.25 12.32 3.48
C PHE A 122 -19.45 12.17 2.53
#